data_AF-A0A1S2Q241-F1
#
_entry.id   AF-A0A1S2Q241-F1
#
_cell.length_a   1.000
_cell.length_b   1.000
_cell.length_c   1.000
_cell.angle_alpha   90.00
_cell.angle_beta   90.00
_cell.angle_gamma   90.00
#
_symmetry.space_group_name_H-M   'P 1'
#
loop_
_entity.id
_entity.type
_entity.pdbx_description
1 polymer ?
#
loop_
_entity_poly.entity_id
_entity_poly.type
_entity_poly.pdbx_seq_one_letter_code
_entity_poly.pdbx_strand_id
1 'polypeptide(L)'
;MTTRMRARTPRVGVLLATTAALALPLALSGCSSQEGDALTKWPDATKNPQHITADQLGSAWPVTPSSGDVRCDTTPYSGFAITFTAPDGKVYALNNVAHDELHHPSADTIKKPSSKTMWRLRSFGMQVCSVYRAQHMNQTPTPHKTP
;
A
#
# COMPACT_ATOMS: atom_id res chain seq x y z
N MET A 1 4.55 46.11 -71.53
CA MET A 1 4.21 45.45 -70.25
C MET A 1 3.77 46.54 -69.28
N THR A 2 2.52 47.02 -69.38
CA THR A 2 1.31 46.63 -68.60
C THR A 2 1.27 47.19 -67.18
N THR A 3 0.72 48.41 -67.06
CA THR A 3 0.26 48.97 -65.78
C THR A 3 -1.15 49.52 -65.98
N ARG A 4 -2.18 48.74 -65.60
CA ARG A 4 -3.55 49.23 -65.47
C ARG A 4 -3.77 49.59 -64.00
N MET A 5 -4.09 50.86 -63.75
CA MET A 5 -4.60 51.33 -62.46
C MET A 5 -6.12 51.16 -62.35
N ARG A 6 -6.54 50.75 -61.15
CA ARG A 6 -7.78 51.03 -60.40
C ARG A 6 -9.14 50.58 -60.99
N ALA A 7 -9.75 49.63 -60.29
CA ALA A 7 -11.20 49.48 -60.11
C ALA A 7 -11.48 49.49 -58.58
N ARG A 8 -12.12 50.55 -58.07
CA ARG A 8 -13.55 50.63 -57.67
C ARG A 8 -13.92 49.74 -56.46
N THR A 9 -14.14 50.41 -55.32
CA THR A 9 -14.97 50.02 -54.17
C THR A 9 -16.38 49.56 -54.63
N PRO A 10 -17.08 48.61 -53.97
CA PRO A 10 -17.85 48.95 -52.76
C PRO A 10 -18.21 47.81 -51.76
N ARG A 11 -18.61 48.23 -50.56
CA ARG A 11 -19.75 47.78 -49.70
C ARG A 11 -20.09 46.28 -49.53
N VAL A 12 -20.17 45.93 -48.23
CA VAL A 12 -21.22 45.13 -47.55
C VAL A 12 -21.15 43.60 -47.66
N GLY A 13 -21.22 42.95 -46.50
CA GLY A 13 -21.38 41.50 -46.30
C GLY A 13 -20.81 41.12 -44.93
N VAL A 14 -21.56 41.35 -43.84
CA VAL A 14 -22.38 40.34 -43.14
C VAL A 14 -21.55 39.17 -42.59
N LEU A 15 -21.52 39.13 -41.25
CA LEU A 15 -21.21 38.06 -40.31
C LEU A 15 -20.77 36.69 -40.85
N LEU A 16 -19.67 36.20 -40.28
CA LEU A 16 -19.48 34.77 -39.97
C LEU A 16 -18.78 34.64 -38.61
N ALA A 17 -19.57 34.32 -37.60
CA ALA A 17 -19.09 33.87 -36.31
C ALA A 17 -18.32 32.56 -36.48
N THR A 18 -17.06 32.54 -36.11
CA THR A 18 -16.26 31.31 -35.98
C THR A 18 -15.99 31.10 -34.50
N THR A 19 -16.89 30.38 -33.84
CA THR A 19 -16.62 29.73 -32.56
C THR A 19 -15.55 28.66 -32.80
N ALA A 20 -14.29 29.04 -32.58
CA ALA A 20 -13.20 28.08 -32.50
C ALA A 20 -13.39 27.25 -31.23
N ALA A 21 -14.08 26.11 -31.38
CA ALA A 21 -14.11 25.07 -30.36
C ALA A 21 -12.68 24.56 -30.16
N LEU A 22 -12.04 25.02 -29.09
CA LEU A 22 -10.83 24.42 -28.54
C LEU A 22 -11.18 23.00 -28.09
N ALA A 23 -10.98 22.04 -28.99
CA ALA A 23 -10.94 20.63 -28.63
C ALA A 23 -9.66 20.40 -27.79
N LEU A 24 -9.80 20.49 -26.47
CA LEU A 24 -8.81 19.93 -25.55
C LEU A 24 -8.86 18.41 -25.68
N PRO A 25 -7.80 17.71 -26.10
CA PRO A 25 -7.71 16.28 -25.86
C PRO A 25 -7.59 16.09 -24.34
N LEU A 26 -8.64 15.53 -23.73
CA LEU A 26 -8.58 14.98 -22.39
C LEU A 26 -7.54 13.86 -22.40
N ALA A 27 -6.33 14.17 -21.94
CA ALA A 27 -5.33 13.17 -21.61
C ALA A 27 -5.88 12.32 -20.46
N LEU A 28 -6.49 11.18 -20.80
CA LEU A 28 -6.80 10.10 -19.86
C LEU A 28 -5.47 9.43 -19.47
N SER A 29 -4.68 10.10 -18.62
CA SER A 29 -3.53 9.49 -17.96
C SER A 29 -3.92 9.15 -16.52
N GLY A 30 -4.02 7.85 -16.20
CA GLY A 30 -4.05 7.46 -14.79
C GLY A 30 -4.65 6.10 -14.41
N CYS A 31 -4.85 5.13 -15.30
CA CYS A 31 -4.94 3.73 -14.84
C CYS A 31 -3.51 3.23 -14.67
N SER A 32 -2.98 3.40 -13.47
CA SER A 32 -1.60 3.07 -13.14
C SER A 32 -1.43 1.55 -13.20
N SER A 33 -0.67 1.03 -14.17
CA SER A 33 -0.25 -0.39 -14.21
C SER A 33 0.40 -0.88 -12.90
N GLN A 34 0.80 0.06 -12.05
CA GLN A 34 1.32 -0.15 -10.70
C GLN A 34 0.34 -0.81 -9.71
N GLU A 35 -0.98 -0.63 -9.89
CA GLU A 35 -1.98 -1.28 -9.03
C GLU A 35 -2.12 -2.78 -9.33
N GLY A 36 -1.90 -3.18 -10.59
CA GLY A 36 -1.92 -4.58 -11.02
C GLY A 36 -0.81 -5.40 -10.37
N ASP A 37 0.43 -4.92 -10.46
CA ASP A 37 1.60 -5.60 -9.87
C ASP A 37 1.49 -5.75 -8.35
N ALA A 38 0.88 -4.76 -7.68
CA ALA A 38 0.63 -4.84 -6.25
C ALA A 38 -0.34 -5.98 -5.91
N LEU A 39 -1.34 -6.29 -6.74
CA LEU A 39 -2.26 -7.41 -6.49
C LEU A 39 -1.66 -8.78 -6.85
N THR A 40 -0.69 -8.84 -7.77
CA THR A 40 -0.13 -10.12 -8.25
C THR A 40 1.01 -10.67 -7.39
N LYS A 41 1.71 -9.82 -6.63
CA LYS A 41 2.81 -10.23 -5.75
C LYS A 41 2.44 -10.01 -4.29
N TRP A 42 1.82 -11.03 -3.70
CA TRP A 42 1.57 -11.09 -2.25
C TRP A 42 2.46 -12.18 -1.63
N PRO A 43 3.34 -11.86 -0.67
CA PRO A 43 4.16 -12.87 -0.03
C PRO A 43 3.32 -13.73 0.92
N ASP A 44 3.45 -15.05 0.81
CA ASP A 44 2.82 -15.98 1.75
C ASP A 44 3.56 -16.01 3.07
N ALA A 45 2.81 -15.95 4.18
CA ALA A 45 3.33 -16.27 5.50
C ALA A 45 3.33 -17.80 5.69
N THR A 46 4.46 -18.38 6.08
CA THR A 46 4.60 -19.84 6.27
C THR A 46 5.11 -20.25 7.65
N LYS A 47 5.63 -19.30 8.42
CA LYS A 47 6.13 -19.50 9.79
C LYS A 47 5.89 -18.25 10.64
N ASN A 48 6.18 -18.38 11.93
CA ASN A 48 6.22 -17.28 12.88
C ASN A 48 7.48 -17.44 13.76
N PRO A 49 8.39 -16.45 13.83
CA PRO A 49 8.42 -15.21 13.06
C PRO A 49 8.74 -15.45 11.57
N GLN A 50 8.35 -14.50 10.71
CA GLN A 50 8.58 -14.54 9.28
C GLN A 50 9.35 -13.30 8.81
N HIS A 51 10.46 -13.54 8.13
CA HIS A 51 11.23 -12.49 7.46
C HIS A 51 10.49 -11.98 6.22
N ILE A 52 10.50 -10.66 6.04
CA ILE A 52 9.92 -9.97 4.89
C ILE A 52 10.81 -8.81 4.41
N THR A 53 10.82 -8.58 3.10
CA THR A 53 11.66 -7.59 2.42
C THR A 53 10.83 -6.63 1.57
N ALA A 54 11.41 -5.46 1.27
CA ALA A 54 10.82 -4.48 0.37
C ALA A 54 10.55 -5.05 -1.03
N ASP A 55 11.42 -5.91 -1.55
CA ASP A 55 11.27 -6.51 -2.88
C ASP A 55 10.02 -7.38 -2.99
N GLN A 56 9.63 -8.06 -1.90
CA GLN A 56 8.42 -8.88 -1.86
C GLN A 56 7.13 -8.05 -1.90
N LEU A 57 7.15 -6.81 -1.41
CA LEU A 57 5.99 -5.91 -1.43
C LEU A 57 6.09 -4.81 -2.51
N GLY A 58 7.23 -4.70 -3.19
CA GLY A 58 7.52 -3.68 -4.20
C GLY A 58 7.23 -2.27 -3.70
N SER A 59 6.52 -1.49 -4.52
CA SER A 59 6.13 -0.11 -4.18
C SER A 59 5.19 -0.01 -2.97
N ALA A 60 4.62 -1.13 -2.53
CA ALA A 60 3.71 -1.18 -1.39
C ALA A 60 4.44 -1.35 -0.05
N TRP A 61 5.78 -1.47 -0.06
CA TRP A 61 6.61 -1.51 1.15
C TRP A 61 6.57 -0.18 1.93
N PRO A 62 6.02 -0.15 3.16
CA PRO A 62 5.61 1.12 3.76
C PRO A 62 6.62 1.73 4.74
N VAL A 63 7.68 1.02 5.14
CA VAL A 63 8.62 1.46 6.20
C VAL A 63 10.02 1.72 5.66
N THR A 64 10.78 2.58 6.34
CA THR A 64 12.13 2.99 5.88
C THR A 64 13.13 1.83 5.81
N PRO A 65 13.26 0.91 6.81
CA PRO A 65 14.12 -0.26 6.69
C PRO A 65 13.70 -1.12 5.49
N SER A 66 14.66 -1.68 4.75
CA SER A 66 14.39 -2.48 3.55
C SER A 66 13.93 -3.92 3.83
N SER A 67 14.06 -4.38 5.06
CA SER A 67 13.61 -5.70 5.51
C SER A 67 13.37 -5.71 7.00
N GLY A 68 12.81 -6.80 7.50
CA GLY A 68 12.67 -7.08 8.92
C GLY A 68 11.87 -8.35 9.17
N ASP A 69 11.66 -8.66 10.44
CA ASP A 69 10.92 -9.84 10.85
C ASP A 69 9.56 -9.45 11.41
N VAL A 70 8.50 -10.06 10.89
CA VAL A 70 7.16 -9.92 11.41
C VAL A 70 6.87 -11.10 12.33
N ARG A 71 6.49 -10.80 13.57
CA ARG A 71 6.13 -11.79 14.58
C ARG A 71 4.69 -11.57 15.03
N CYS A 72 4.03 -12.66 15.36
CA CYS A 72 2.76 -12.66 16.06
C CYS A 72 2.91 -13.36 17.41
N ASP A 73 2.48 -12.72 18.49
CA ASP A 73 2.47 -13.31 19.83
C ASP A 73 1.06 -13.26 20.39
N THR A 74 0.65 -14.28 21.14
CA THR A 74 -0.60 -14.22 21.91
C THR A 74 -0.43 -13.34 23.12
N THR A 75 -1.45 -12.52 23.41
CA THR A 75 -1.52 -11.77 24.66
C THR A 75 -2.66 -12.29 25.53
N PRO A 76 -2.61 -12.08 26.85
CA PRO A 76 -3.63 -12.59 27.77
C PRO A 76 -5.03 -11.97 27.56
N TYR A 77 -5.11 -10.78 26.98
CA TYR A 77 -6.33 -9.96 27.01
C TYR A 77 -6.99 -9.76 25.64
N SER A 78 -6.22 -9.40 24.61
CA SER A 78 -6.78 -8.90 23.34
C SER A 78 -6.45 -9.77 22.14
N GLY A 79 -5.97 -10.99 22.36
CA GLY A 79 -5.71 -11.97 21.31
C GLY A 79 -4.26 -11.93 20.84
N PHE A 80 -3.96 -11.16 19.79
CA PHE A 80 -2.64 -11.20 19.13
C PHE A 80 -1.96 -9.83 19.09
N ALA A 81 -0.73 -9.77 19.58
CA ALA A 81 0.20 -8.67 19.35
C ALA A 81 1.03 -8.95 18.09
N ILE A 82 1.09 -7.97 17.19
CA ILE A 82 1.83 -8.07 15.94
C ILE A 82 2.99 -7.08 15.98
N THR A 83 4.20 -7.58 15.82
CA THR A 83 5.42 -6.76 15.88
C THR A 83 6.23 -6.87 14.59
N PHE A 84 6.97 -5.80 14.29
CA PHE A 84 7.99 -5.73 13.25
C PHE A 84 9.34 -5.44 13.90
N THR A 85 10.31 -6.35 13.73
CA THR A 85 11.69 -6.17 14.18
C THR A 85 12.53 -5.70 13.00
N ALA A 86 13.06 -4.48 13.09
CA ALA A 86 13.96 -3.93 12.08
C ALA A 86 15.36 -4.58 12.17
N PRO A 87 16.21 -4.45 11.13
CA PRO A 87 17.55 -5.07 11.12
C PRO A 87 18.49 -4.56 12.20
N ASP A 88 18.21 -3.37 12.75
CA ASP A 88 18.93 -2.81 13.89
C ASP A 88 18.47 -3.38 15.25
N GLY A 89 17.55 -4.35 15.24
CA GLY A 89 17.00 -5.01 16.41
C GLY A 89 15.86 -4.25 17.09
N LYS A 90 15.49 -3.05 16.63
CA LYS A 90 14.36 -2.31 17.22
C LYS A 90 13.03 -2.96 16.85
N VAL A 91 12.15 -3.07 17.84
CA VAL A 91 10.83 -3.68 17.71
C VAL A 91 9.76 -2.59 17.66
N TYR A 92 8.85 -2.71 16.69
CA TYR A 92 7.77 -1.78 16.44
C TYR A 92 6.42 -2.49 16.44
N ALA A 93 5.40 -1.86 17.01
CA ALA A 93 4.03 -2.34 17.01
C ALA A 93 3.37 -2.15 15.63
N LEU A 94 2.86 -3.23 15.04
CA LEU A 94 2.06 -3.17 13.82
C LEU A 94 0.56 -3.01 14.11
N ASN A 95 0.09 -3.39 15.30
CA ASN A 95 -1.29 -3.18 15.76
C ASN A 95 -1.34 -2.53 17.15
N ASN A 96 -2.53 -2.09 17.55
CA ASN A 96 -2.74 -1.45 18.85
C ASN A 96 -2.45 -2.40 20.01
N VAL A 97 -2.74 -3.70 19.89
CA VAL A 97 -2.43 -4.67 20.97
C VAL A 97 -0.93 -4.69 21.28
N ALA A 98 -0.06 -4.75 20.27
CA ALA A 98 1.39 -4.67 20.49
C ALA A 98 1.85 -3.31 21.04
N HIS A 99 1.14 -2.24 20.73
CA HIS A 99 1.45 -0.91 21.26
C HIS A 99 1.02 -0.78 22.73
N ASP A 100 -0.23 -1.13 23.01
CA ASP A 100 -0.91 -0.90 24.28
C ASP A 100 -0.47 -1.92 25.34
N GLU A 101 -0.31 -3.20 24.99
CA GLU A 101 0.01 -4.27 25.94
C GLU A 101 1.51 -4.60 26.01
N LEU A 102 2.27 -4.48 24.91
CA LEU A 102 3.72 -4.73 24.91
C LEU A 102 4.56 -3.45 24.96
N HIS A 103 3.93 -2.28 24.93
CA HIS A 103 4.59 -0.97 25.02
C HIS A 103 5.65 -0.72 23.94
N HIS A 104 5.53 -1.37 22.78
CA HIS A 104 6.39 -1.09 21.65
C HIS A 104 5.97 0.21 20.94
N PRO A 105 6.92 1.00 20.41
CA PRO A 105 6.59 2.17 19.61
C PRO A 105 5.80 1.77 18.35
N SER A 106 4.82 2.58 17.94
CA SER A 106 4.08 2.33 16.70
C SER A 106 5.02 2.31 15.49
N ALA A 107 4.83 1.35 14.58
CA ALA A 107 5.54 1.29 13.30
C ALA A 107 5.26 2.49 12.40
N ASP A 108 4.23 3.30 12.69
CA ASP A 108 4.01 4.57 11.98
C ASP A 108 5.18 5.55 12.15
N THR A 109 5.98 5.41 13.23
CA THR A 109 7.19 6.23 13.47
C THR A 109 8.31 5.98 12.46
N ILE A 110 8.31 4.82 11.79
CA ILE A 110 9.29 4.45 10.77
C ILE A 110 8.67 4.36 9.37
N LYS A 111 7.44 4.84 9.19
CA LYS A 111 6.76 4.88 7.91
C LYS A 111 7.50 5.81 6.93
N LYS A 112 7.68 5.37 5.69
CA LYS A 112 8.26 6.23 4.64
C LYS A 112 7.36 7.45 4.42
N PRO A 113 7.93 8.65 4.18
CA PRO A 113 7.15 9.83 3.81
C PRO A 113 6.30 9.63 2.55
N SER A 114 6.79 8.82 1.60
CA SER A 114 6.07 8.50 0.36
C SER A 114 4.94 7.48 0.55
N SER A 115 4.90 6.76 1.68
CA SER A 115 3.88 5.76 1.95
C SER A 115 2.64 6.38 2.58
N LYS A 116 1.50 6.19 1.91
CA LYS A 116 0.20 6.65 2.42
C LYS A 116 -0.36 5.75 3.51
N THR A 117 0.10 4.51 3.61
CA THR A 117 -0.61 3.47 4.38
C THR A 117 0.30 2.31 4.78
N MET A 118 0.04 1.74 5.95
CA MET A 118 0.73 0.57 6.49
C MET A 118 0.01 -0.75 6.18
N TRP A 119 -1.12 -0.71 5.45
CA TRP A 119 -2.05 -1.83 5.36
C TRP A 119 -1.39 -3.13 4.91
N ARG A 120 -0.48 -3.08 3.92
CA ARG A 120 0.21 -4.28 3.40
C ARG A 120 0.98 -5.02 4.48
N LEU A 121 1.80 -4.29 5.22
CA LEU A 121 2.63 -4.86 6.27
C LEU A 121 1.77 -5.35 7.44
N ARG A 122 0.71 -4.61 7.80
CA ARG A 122 -0.25 -5.02 8.83
C ARG A 122 -1.02 -6.28 8.44
N SER A 123 -1.52 -6.35 7.21
CA SER A 123 -2.23 -7.51 6.67
C SER A 123 -1.33 -8.74 6.57
N PHE A 124 -0.05 -8.56 6.20
CA PHE A 124 0.92 -9.64 6.25
C PHE A 124 1.12 -10.16 7.69
N GLY A 125 1.18 -9.27 8.68
CA GLY A 125 1.20 -9.66 10.09
C GLY A 125 -0.01 -10.50 10.51
N MET A 126 -1.21 -10.20 10.00
CA MET A 126 -2.40 -11.04 10.25
C MET A 126 -2.25 -12.45 9.65
N GLN A 127 -1.57 -12.59 8.50
CA GLN A 127 -1.28 -13.91 7.93
C GLN A 127 -0.29 -14.69 8.78
N VAL A 128 0.76 -14.04 9.30
CA VAL A 128 1.68 -14.64 10.28
C VAL A 128 0.93 -15.14 11.52
N CYS A 129 -0.04 -14.36 12.03
CA CYS A 129 -0.90 -14.82 13.12
C CYS A 129 -1.78 -16.03 12.75
N SER A 130 -2.28 -16.09 11.51
CA SER A 130 -3.06 -17.25 11.03
C SER A 130 -2.22 -18.53 11.06
N VAL A 131 -0.96 -18.45 10.59
CA VAL A 131 0.00 -19.55 10.64
C VAL A 131 0.28 -19.96 12.08
N TYR A 132 0.60 -18.99 12.94
CA TYR A 132 0.86 -19.26 14.36
C TYR A 132 -0.33 -19.95 15.01
N ARG A 133 -1.54 -19.44 14.81
CA ARG A 133 -2.75 -20.04 15.37
C ARG A 133 -2.96 -21.47 14.86
N ALA A 134 -2.79 -21.72 13.58
CA ALA A 134 -2.93 -23.06 13.00
C ALA A 134 -1.93 -24.06 13.62
N GLN A 135 -0.68 -23.65 13.87
CA GLN A 135 0.34 -24.48 14.51
C GLN A 135 -0.03 -24.84 15.96
N HIS A 136 -0.72 -23.96 16.68
CA HIS A 136 -1.06 -24.14 18.09
C HIS A 136 -2.46 -24.73 18.34
N MET A 137 -3.35 -24.76 17.34
CA MET A 137 -4.63 -25.49 17.45
C MET A 137 -4.44 -27.00 17.64
N ASN A 138 -3.36 -27.56 17.10
CA ASN A 138 -3.04 -28.99 17.25
C ASN A 138 -2.57 -29.36 18.67
N GLN A 139 -2.46 -28.41 19.59
CA GLN A 139 -1.99 -28.61 20.96
C GLN A 139 -3.13 -28.58 22.00
N THR A 140 -4.40 -28.73 21.58
CA THR A 140 -5.52 -28.78 22.53
C THR A 140 -5.29 -29.90 23.55
N PRO A 141 -5.26 -29.62 24.88
CA PRO A 141 -5.09 -30.65 25.89
C PRO A 141 -6.21 -31.68 25.73
N THR A 142 -5.85 -32.96 25.64
CA THR A 142 -6.83 -34.04 25.76
C THR A 142 -7.55 -33.84 27.09
N PRO A 143 -8.89 -33.78 27.14
CA PRO A 143 -9.58 -33.64 28.41
C PRO A 143 -9.19 -34.81 29.31
N HIS A 144 -8.53 -34.51 30.42
CA HIS A 144 -8.22 -35.50 31.45
C HIS A 144 -9.57 -36.06 31.91
N LYS A 145 -9.85 -37.33 31.59
CA LYS A 145 -10.91 -38.08 32.27
C LYS A 145 -10.47 -38.23 33.72
N THR A 146 -11.06 -37.42 34.59
CA THR A 146 -10.98 -37.66 36.04
C THR A 146 -11.75 -38.97 36.33
N PRO A 147 -11.17 -39.91 37.10
CA PRO A 147 -11.81 -41.18 37.46
C PRO A 147 -13.07 -41.00 38.31
#